data_AF-A0A8J5F5L3-F1
#
_entry.id   AF-A0A8J5F5L3-F1
#
_cell.length_a   1.000
_cell.length_b   1.000
_cell.length_c   1.000
_cell.angle_alpha   90.00
_cell.angle_beta   90.00
_cell.angle_gamma   90.00
#
_symmetry.space_group_name_H-M   'P 1'
#
loop_
_entity.id
_entity.type
_entity.pdbx_description
1 polymer ?
#
loop_
_entity_poly.entity_id
_entity_poly.type
_entity_poly.pdbx_seq_one_letter_code
_entity_poly.pdbx_strand_id
1 'polypeptide(L)'
;MGTRQIPNRNQAAECTLKISVGDSVGKPHPSVLSRRRLSRCLLPSLINPRRIKWSNSAARIKEIWFGEASARSAFAALLLVEKSLKASDKRTTRSPTRPFFPEVAEVKSGAIAAAEGEETCSGIVPMKKRDEVLLITDFGGVGDGRTLNTEAFMSAVDWIEQRNAPGGTLLYIPAGVWLTGAFNLTSRMTLFLAKGAVIKATQDTSSWPLIDPLPSYGRGRELPGGRYMSFIHGNRLQDVIITGGAHAAMPLISTSCLGENGTIDGQGDLWWNMWRQRTLRFTRPNLVELMHSTDIIISNVVFLNSPFWNIHPVYCRVRVGNFRALEGVGHLAMVALSGFPHFIGTVTKRYLRNAEFENLRGSSSITFNVVVRNVTILAPHDSPNTDGVDPDSSLNVCIEDCYISTGDDLVAIKSGWDEYGMAYARQSSGITVRRITGSGPFAGFAIGSETSGGITNVLAENLNIFNSGIGIHIKTNSGRGGFIRNITISDVNLSNVRKGLRIAGNVGGHPDDHYNPNALPVVEGLMIKNVWGVGIQQPGSIQGIKNSPFMQICLLNVKLDVAATRVVPWVCADVSGGALEVQPAACSELTSTNSMNFCTTAL
;
A
#
# COMPACT_ATOMS: atom_id res chain seq x y z
N MET A 1 -56.07 5.21 -17.33
CA MET A 1 -56.20 4.80 -18.75
C MET A 1 -54.80 4.75 -19.34
N GLY A 2 -54.33 3.72 -20.04
CA GLY A 2 -54.91 2.40 -20.30
C GLY A 2 -53.80 1.33 -20.34
N THR A 3 -54.15 0.05 -20.25
CA THR A 3 -53.21 -1.07 -20.02
C THR A 3 -53.00 -1.96 -21.26
N ARG A 4 -51.81 -2.57 -21.35
CA ARG A 4 -51.51 -3.86 -22.04
C ARG A 4 -50.15 -4.34 -21.49
N GLN A 5 -50.07 -5.37 -20.64
CA GLN A 5 -50.38 -6.82 -20.76
C GLN A 5 -49.35 -7.67 -21.51
N ILE A 6 -49.05 -8.79 -20.86
CA ILE A 6 -48.10 -9.86 -21.20
C ILE A 6 -48.87 -11.00 -21.88
N PRO A 7 -48.29 -11.70 -22.88
CA PRO A 7 -48.69 -13.06 -23.25
C PRO A 7 -47.85 -14.12 -22.52
N ASN A 8 -48.48 -15.16 -21.96
CA ASN A 8 -47.79 -16.25 -21.23
C ASN A 8 -48.53 -17.59 -21.35
N ARG A 9 -47.85 -18.62 -21.91
CA ARG A 9 -48.15 -20.08 -21.90
C ARG A 9 -46.98 -20.78 -22.64
N ASN A 10 -46.40 -21.92 -22.26
CA ASN A 10 -46.88 -23.21 -21.69
C ASN A 10 -47.79 -24.02 -22.63
N GLN A 11 -47.24 -25.02 -23.36
CA GLN A 11 -47.30 -26.44 -22.96
C GLN A 11 -46.45 -27.38 -23.87
N ALA A 12 -46.40 -28.67 -23.53
CA ALA A 12 -45.33 -29.62 -23.86
C ALA A 12 -45.61 -30.61 -25.02
N ALA A 13 -44.53 -31.17 -25.57
CA ALA A 13 -44.35 -32.56 -26.05
C ALA A 13 -42.85 -32.77 -26.40
N GLU A 14 -42.23 -33.94 -26.55
CA GLU A 14 -42.22 -35.29 -25.93
C GLU A 14 -41.36 -36.19 -26.88
N CYS A 15 -40.52 -37.11 -26.37
CA CYS A 15 -39.89 -38.30 -27.04
C CYS A 15 -39.22 -38.17 -28.46
N THR A 16 -38.00 -38.62 -28.77
CA THR A 16 -37.34 -39.95 -28.57
C THR A 16 -35.88 -39.89 -29.09
N LEU A 17 -35.01 -40.85 -28.71
CA LEU A 17 -33.72 -41.12 -29.38
C LEU A 17 -33.88 -41.57 -30.85
N LYS A 18 -32.82 -41.38 -31.65
CA LYS A 18 -32.35 -42.45 -32.56
C LYS A 18 -30.83 -42.45 -32.73
N ILE A 19 -30.28 -43.66 -32.93
CA ILE A 19 -28.85 -43.96 -33.04
C ILE A 19 -28.52 -44.18 -34.53
N SER A 20 -27.29 -43.87 -34.94
CA SER A 20 -26.69 -44.46 -36.16
C SER A 20 -25.57 -45.41 -35.75
N VAL A 21 -25.65 -46.66 -36.24
CA VAL A 21 -24.63 -47.71 -36.04
C VAL A 21 -23.84 -47.87 -37.33
N GLY A 22 -22.56 -48.22 -37.21
CA GLY A 22 -21.66 -48.51 -38.33
C GLY A 22 -20.65 -49.60 -37.95
N ASP A 23 -21.10 -50.86 -37.96
CA ASP A 23 -20.28 -52.08 -37.89
C ASP A 23 -19.32 -52.18 -39.12
N SER A 24 -18.24 -52.96 -39.20
CA SER A 24 -17.41 -53.82 -38.31
C SER A 24 -16.07 -54.10 -39.06
N VAL A 25 -15.13 -55.04 -38.83
CA VAL A 25 -14.97 -56.31 -38.08
C VAL A 25 -13.46 -56.48 -37.75
N GLY A 26 -13.06 -57.25 -36.73
CA GLY A 26 -11.69 -57.84 -36.68
C GLY A 26 -11.21 -58.36 -35.32
N LYS A 27 -10.94 -59.67 -35.22
CA LYS A 27 -10.28 -60.39 -34.09
C LYS A 27 -9.10 -61.23 -34.69
N PRO A 28 -8.14 -61.82 -33.93
CA PRO A 28 -8.23 -62.23 -32.51
C PRO A 28 -6.98 -62.06 -31.59
N HIS A 29 -7.19 -62.46 -30.33
CA HIS A 29 -6.21 -62.80 -29.27
C HIS A 29 -5.23 -63.95 -29.65
N PRO A 30 -4.06 -64.13 -28.98
CA PRO A 30 -3.92 -64.62 -27.57
C PRO A 30 -2.75 -63.96 -26.75
N SER A 31 -2.43 -64.27 -25.48
CA SER A 31 -3.14 -64.74 -24.25
C SER A 31 -2.15 -64.76 -23.04
N VAL A 32 -2.57 -65.19 -21.82
CA VAL A 32 -1.72 -65.78 -20.72
C VAL A 32 -0.76 -64.82 -19.96
N LEU A 33 -0.58 -64.81 -18.62
CA LEU A 33 -1.25 -65.46 -17.46
C LEU A 33 -1.02 -64.69 -16.12
N SER A 34 -1.97 -64.84 -15.18
CA SER A 34 -1.92 -64.89 -13.68
C SER A 34 -0.66 -64.48 -12.87
N ARG A 35 -0.74 -64.01 -11.60
CA ARG A 35 -1.48 -64.61 -10.45
C ARG A 35 -1.94 -63.62 -9.35
N ARG A 36 -2.93 -64.07 -8.57
CA ARG A 36 -3.44 -63.47 -7.31
C ARG A 36 -2.56 -63.83 -6.10
N ARG A 37 -2.68 -63.06 -5.00
CA ARG A 37 -2.87 -63.63 -3.64
C ARG A 37 -3.79 -62.77 -2.77
N LEU A 38 -4.44 -63.40 -1.79
CA LEU A 38 -5.50 -62.88 -0.90
C LEU A 38 -5.23 -63.36 0.53
N SER A 39 -5.27 -62.47 1.53
CA SER A 39 -5.52 -62.77 2.97
C SER A 39 -5.14 -61.57 3.86
N ARG A 40 -5.80 -61.27 4.99
CA ARG A 40 -7.20 -61.45 5.46
C ARG A 40 -7.38 -60.53 6.70
N CYS A 41 -8.61 -60.20 7.08
CA CYS A 41 -8.90 -59.28 8.20
C CYS A 41 -8.64 -59.89 9.59
N LEU A 42 -8.45 -59.04 10.61
CA LEU A 42 -9.13 -59.12 11.93
C LEU A 42 -8.94 -57.82 12.78
N LEU A 43 -9.80 -57.66 13.79
CA LEU A 43 -9.97 -56.55 14.76
C LEU A 43 -9.96 -57.15 16.19
N PRO A 44 -10.15 -56.40 17.31
CA PRO A 44 -9.76 -55.02 17.69
C PRO A 44 -9.04 -54.98 19.07
N SER A 45 -8.82 -53.80 19.68
CA SER A 45 -9.26 -53.47 21.07
C SER A 45 -8.62 -52.19 21.65
N LEU A 46 -9.23 -51.62 22.70
CA LEU A 46 -8.75 -50.47 23.48
C LEU A 46 -7.91 -50.92 24.69
N ILE A 47 -7.11 -50.01 25.27
CA ILE A 47 -7.08 -49.69 26.72
C ILE A 47 -6.18 -48.46 27.00
N ASN A 48 -6.50 -47.69 28.05
CA ASN A 48 -5.83 -46.44 28.44
C ASN A 48 -4.90 -46.66 29.69
N PRO A 49 -4.29 -45.66 30.36
CA PRO A 49 -2.86 -45.71 30.68
C PRO A 49 -2.56 -46.02 32.16
N ARG A 50 -1.27 -46.18 32.51
CA ARG A 50 -0.82 -46.17 33.92
C ARG A 50 0.35 -45.22 34.16
N ARG A 51 0.24 -44.48 35.27
CA ARG A 51 1.25 -43.57 35.83
C ARG A 51 2.50 -44.34 36.28
N ILE A 52 3.66 -43.72 36.15
CA ILE A 52 4.78 -43.89 37.10
C ILE A 52 5.17 -42.50 37.62
N LYS A 53 5.58 -42.41 38.89
CA LYS A 53 5.92 -41.16 39.58
C LYS A 53 7.40 -40.81 39.36
N TRP A 54 7.71 -39.51 39.41
CA TRP A 54 9.07 -39.05 39.71
C TRP A 54 9.32 -39.06 41.23
N SER A 55 10.56 -39.33 41.62
CA SER A 55 11.04 -39.24 43.00
C SER A 55 12.48 -38.72 43.04
N ASN A 56 12.76 -37.75 43.91
CA ASN A 56 14.08 -37.11 44.02
C ASN A 56 15.13 -38.07 44.60
N SER A 57 16.40 -37.93 44.19
CA SER A 57 17.54 -37.73 45.12
C SER A 57 18.88 -37.42 44.43
N ALA A 58 19.40 -36.23 44.77
CA ALA A 58 20.79 -35.89 45.11
C ALA A 58 22.02 -36.39 44.31
N ALA A 59 22.81 -35.38 43.87
CA ALA A 59 24.27 -35.25 44.06
C ALA A 59 25.27 -36.21 43.36
N ARG A 60 25.92 -35.68 42.30
CA ARG A 60 27.31 -35.18 42.39
C ARG A 60 27.83 -34.60 41.06
N ILE A 61 28.41 -33.40 41.11
CA ILE A 61 29.66 -32.97 40.45
C ILE A 61 30.10 -31.66 41.13
N LYS A 62 31.40 -31.37 41.18
CA LYS A 62 32.02 -30.30 41.99
C LYS A 62 32.53 -29.15 41.12
N GLU A 63 32.34 -27.94 41.65
CA GLU A 63 33.30 -26.82 41.68
C GLU A 63 34.18 -26.52 40.45
N ILE A 64 33.90 -25.38 39.79
CA ILE A 64 34.91 -24.34 39.55
C ILE A 64 34.29 -22.98 39.94
N TRP A 65 34.97 -22.21 40.80
CA TRP A 65 34.73 -20.77 41.09
C TRP A 65 35.63 -19.93 40.15
N PHE A 66 35.44 -18.64 39.87
CA PHE A 66 34.82 -17.48 40.57
C PHE A 66 33.88 -16.71 39.60
N GLY A 67 33.10 -15.68 39.96
CA GLY A 67 32.96 -14.89 41.20
C GLY A 67 32.92 -13.39 40.87
N GLU A 68 31.92 -12.65 41.36
CA GLU A 68 31.57 -11.28 40.91
C GLU A 68 32.28 -10.11 41.62
N ALA A 69 32.01 -8.90 41.10
CA ALA A 69 32.13 -7.55 41.69
C ALA A 69 33.47 -6.81 41.48
N SER A 70 33.49 -5.60 40.93
CA SER A 70 32.73 -4.43 41.41
C SER A 70 32.70 -3.28 40.39
N ALA A 71 31.91 -2.23 40.65
CA ALA A 71 31.83 -1.03 39.80
C ALA A 71 32.59 0.16 40.41
N ARG A 72 33.51 0.77 39.65
CA ARG A 72 33.95 2.20 39.75
C ARG A 72 34.96 2.57 38.64
N SER A 73 35.11 3.87 38.41
CA SER A 73 36.23 4.53 37.71
C SER A 73 36.42 4.28 36.20
N ALA A 74 35.70 5.05 35.38
CA ALA A 74 36.07 5.36 33.99
C ALA A 74 35.52 6.72 33.53
N PHE A 75 35.84 7.80 34.27
CA PHE A 75 35.66 9.18 33.80
C PHE A 75 37.01 9.74 33.32
N ALA A 76 36.96 10.69 32.37
CA ALA A 76 38.10 11.42 31.79
C ALA A 76 39.08 10.64 30.89
N ALA A 77 38.85 10.76 29.57
CA ALA A 77 39.91 10.88 28.57
C ALA A 77 39.39 11.85 27.48
N LEU A 78 39.76 13.13 27.58
CA LEU A 78 39.20 14.23 26.79
C LEU A 78 40.17 14.69 25.69
N LEU A 79 39.63 14.96 24.49
CA LEU A 79 40.14 15.80 23.38
C LEU A 79 41.66 16.04 23.30
N LEU A 80 42.29 15.50 22.25
CA LEU A 80 43.63 15.91 21.81
C LEU A 80 43.56 17.06 20.78
N VAL A 81 44.10 18.21 21.20
CA VAL A 81 44.70 19.28 20.38
C VAL A 81 43.81 20.00 19.35
N GLU A 82 43.17 21.08 19.81
CA GLU A 82 43.17 22.33 19.03
C GLU A 82 44.44 23.14 19.36
N LYS A 83 45.17 23.64 18.34
CA LYS A 83 46.01 24.84 18.46
C LYS A 83 46.60 25.29 17.11
N SER A 84 46.08 26.40 16.57
CA SER A 84 46.87 27.54 16.05
C SER A 84 45.95 28.71 15.68
N LEU A 85 46.50 29.91 15.58
CA LEU A 85 45.75 31.18 15.61
C LEU A 85 45.95 32.04 14.35
N LYS A 86 44.88 32.78 14.01
CA LYS A 86 44.82 34.16 13.45
C LYS A 86 46.14 34.80 12.96
N ALA A 87 46.11 35.44 11.78
CA ALA A 87 46.09 36.93 11.62
C ALA A 87 46.50 37.44 10.21
N SER A 88 46.24 38.74 9.98
CA SER A 88 46.65 39.62 8.86
C SER A 88 45.97 39.39 7.48
N ASP A 89 45.31 40.32 6.76
CA ASP A 89 45.03 41.79 6.83
C ASP A 89 45.77 42.69 5.78
N LYS A 90 45.00 43.58 5.13
CA LYS A 90 45.30 44.74 4.22
C LYS A 90 46.27 44.62 3.01
N ARG A 91 45.76 45.01 1.82
CA ARG A 91 45.96 46.32 1.11
C ARG A 91 45.28 46.30 -0.28
N THR A 92 44.30 47.13 -0.68
CA THR A 92 44.10 48.60 -0.83
C THR A 92 44.48 49.21 -2.20
N THR A 93 43.48 49.79 -2.89
CA THR A 93 43.52 50.90 -3.89
C THR A 93 44.24 50.66 -5.25
N ARG A 94 43.93 51.38 -6.36
CA ARG A 94 43.13 52.61 -6.57
C ARG A 94 42.57 52.68 -8.02
N SER A 95 41.50 53.45 -8.24
CA SER A 95 41.02 53.88 -9.58
C SER A 95 41.78 55.12 -10.08
N PRO A 96 41.74 55.46 -11.40
CA PRO A 96 40.59 56.15 -12.04
C PRO A 96 40.15 55.43 -13.35
N THR A 97 39.30 55.91 -14.28
CA THR A 97 38.62 57.22 -14.53
C THR A 97 37.24 56.97 -15.19
N ARG A 98 36.66 57.96 -15.90
CA ARG A 98 35.59 57.85 -16.93
C ARG A 98 35.93 58.76 -18.12
N PRO A 99 35.29 58.60 -19.29
CA PRO A 99 34.24 59.56 -19.65
C PRO A 99 32.86 58.90 -19.91
N PHE A 100 31.90 59.66 -20.44
CA PHE A 100 30.44 59.44 -20.35
C PHE A 100 29.80 59.35 -21.74
N PHE A 101 29.00 58.32 -22.03
CA PHE A 101 27.99 58.30 -23.11
C PHE A 101 26.82 57.36 -22.72
N PRO A 102 25.60 57.53 -23.25
CA PRO A 102 24.39 56.99 -22.63
C PRO A 102 23.97 55.57 -23.09
N GLU A 103 23.71 54.73 -22.09
CA GLU A 103 22.61 53.76 -21.97
C GLU A 103 22.01 53.12 -23.24
N VAL A 104 22.42 51.87 -23.48
CA VAL A 104 21.61 50.82 -24.12
C VAL A 104 21.49 49.67 -23.12
N ALA A 105 20.28 49.14 -22.92
CA ALA A 105 20.01 48.18 -21.85
C ALA A 105 20.51 46.75 -22.20
N GLU A 106 21.80 46.50 -21.93
CA GLU A 106 22.42 45.19 -22.13
C GLU A 106 21.94 44.16 -21.09
N VAL A 107 21.39 43.03 -21.56
CA VAL A 107 20.84 41.98 -20.71
C VAL A 107 21.98 41.24 -20.01
N LYS A 108 22.26 41.64 -18.77
CA LYS A 108 23.20 40.92 -17.91
C LYS A 108 22.73 39.48 -17.73
N SER A 109 23.64 38.53 -18.00
CA SER A 109 23.46 37.13 -17.64
C SER A 109 23.32 37.00 -16.12
N GLY A 110 22.08 36.93 -15.64
CA GLY A 110 21.81 36.54 -14.26
C GLY A 110 22.44 35.17 -14.02
N ALA A 111 23.14 35.02 -12.89
CA ALA A 111 23.59 33.70 -12.47
C ALA A 111 22.34 32.83 -12.31
N ILE A 112 22.24 31.76 -13.11
CA ILE A 112 21.17 30.78 -12.97
C ILE A 112 21.33 30.20 -11.56
N ALA A 113 20.41 30.54 -10.67
CA ALA A 113 20.32 29.87 -9.38
C ALA A 113 20.17 28.37 -9.68
N ALA A 114 21.10 27.56 -9.18
CA ALA A 114 20.95 26.12 -9.26
C ALA A 114 19.60 25.77 -8.64
N ALA A 115 18.75 25.04 -9.37
CA ALA A 115 17.43 24.67 -8.87
C ALA A 115 17.61 24.00 -7.50
N GLU A 116 16.99 24.59 -6.47
CA GLU A 116 16.98 23.99 -5.14
C GLU A 116 16.37 22.59 -5.29
N GLY A 117 17.14 21.56 -4.93
CA GLY A 117 16.81 20.18 -5.28
C GLY A 117 15.42 19.82 -4.74
N GLU A 118 14.51 19.45 -5.65
CA GLU A 118 13.09 19.28 -5.33
C GLU A 118 12.91 18.42 -4.09
N GLU A 119 12.34 19.00 -3.04
CA GLU A 119 12.17 18.32 -1.77
C GLU A 119 11.36 17.02 -1.99
N THR A 120 11.92 15.91 -1.53
CA THR A 120 11.43 14.56 -1.83
C THR A 120 10.98 13.87 -0.55
N CYS A 121 9.80 13.24 -0.57
CA CYS A 121 9.41 12.37 0.55
C CYS A 121 10.20 11.04 0.57
N SER A 122 10.97 10.72 -0.46
CA SER A 122 11.73 9.47 -0.53
C SER A 122 13.08 9.51 0.19
N GLY A 123 13.49 10.67 0.73
CA GLY A 123 14.88 11.09 0.94
C GLY A 123 15.77 10.24 1.87
N ILE A 124 15.30 9.09 2.35
CA ILE A 124 16.00 8.24 3.34
C ILE A 124 16.04 6.75 2.92
N VAL A 125 15.35 6.31 1.84
CA VAL A 125 15.61 4.98 1.24
C VAL A 125 16.60 5.14 0.07
N PRO A 126 17.89 4.80 0.24
CA PRO A 126 18.87 4.98 -0.83
C PRO A 126 18.64 3.97 -1.97
N MET A 127 18.56 4.47 -3.20
CA MET A 127 18.68 3.62 -4.40
C MET A 127 20.05 2.92 -4.39
N LYS A 128 20.05 1.59 -4.23
CA LYS A 128 21.28 0.80 -4.20
C LYS A 128 21.64 0.34 -5.61
N LYS A 129 22.85 0.71 -6.07
CA LYS A 129 23.50 0.01 -7.18
C LYS A 129 23.83 -1.42 -6.72
N ARG A 130 23.61 -2.39 -7.60
CA ARG A 130 23.99 -3.80 -7.39
C ARG A 130 24.93 -4.20 -8.52
N ASP A 131 26.13 -4.66 -8.17
CA ASP A 131 27.18 -4.97 -9.15
C ASP A 131 27.07 -6.40 -9.71
N GLU A 132 26.38 -7.30 -8.98
CA GLU A 132 26.03 -8.63 -9.48
C GLU A 132 24.74 -8.53 -10.31
N VAL A 133 24.83 -8.85 -11.59
CA VAL A 133 23.74 -8.75 -12.57
C VAL A 133 23.52 -10.10 -13.22
N LEU A 134 22.25 -10.50 -13.34
CA LEU A 134 21.77 -11.69 -14.04
C LEU A 134 20.76 -11.27 -15.11
N LEU A 135 20.68 -11.97 -16.23
CA LEU A 135 19.59 -11.79 -17.18
C LEU A 135 18.56 -12.92 -17.01
N ILE A 136 17.27 -12.62 -17.19
CA ILE A 136 16.20 -13.64 -17.19
C ILE A 136 16.40 -14.72 -18.28
N THR A 137 17.14 -14.39 -19.35
CA THR A 137 17.57 -15.33 -20.39
C THR A 137 18.51 -16.42 -19.88
N ASP A 138 19.29 -16.14 -18.84
CA ASP A 138 20.27 -17.08 -18.26
C ASP A 138 19.56 -18.23 -17.54
N PHE A 139 18.29 -18.03 -17.18
CA PHE A 139 17.36 -19.00 -16.61
C PHE A 139 16.38 -19.58 -17.65
N GLY A 140 16.71 -19.46 -18.94
CA GLY A 140 15.92 -19.99 -20.05
C GLY A 140 14.70 -19.14 -20.46
N GLY A 141 14.57 -17.92 -19.95
CA GLY A 141 13.47 -17.02 -20.31
C GLY A 141 13.49 -16.61 -21.78
N VAL A 142 12.30 -16.47 -22.38
CA VAL A 142 12.07 -16.05 -23.77
C VAL A 142 11.03 -14.91 -23.81
N GLY A 143 11.43 -13.76 -24.35
CA GLY A 143 10.64 -12.53 -24.44
C GLY A 143 9.73 -12.41 -25.68
N ASP A 144 9.13 -13.52 -26.13
CA ASP A 144 8.33 -13.61 -27.37
C ASP A 144 6.82 -13.29 -27.21
N GLY A 145 6.38 -13.05 -25.97
CA GLY A 145 4.98 -12.82 -25.62
C GLY A 145 4.09 -14.07 -25.63
N ARG A 146 4.67 -15.28 -25.69
CA ARG A 146 3.95 -16.57 -25.84
C ARG A 146 4.49 -17.66 -24.92
N THR A 147 5.80 -17.72 -24.75
CA THR A 147 6.49 -18.65 -23.85
C THR A 147 6.17 -18.29 -22.40
N LEU A 148 5.79 -19.28 -21.59
CA LEU A 148 5.44 -19.06 -20.19
C LEU A 148 6.69 -19.08 -19.31
N ASN A 149 7.17 -17.90 -18.92
CA ASN A 149 8.44 -17.65 -18.24
C ASN A 149 8.41 -17.93 -16.73
N THR A 150 7.33 -18.49 -16.17
CA THR A 150 7.15 -18.64 -14.70
C THR A 150 8.32 -19.37 -14.04
N GLU A 151 8.79 -20.47 -14.64
CA GLU A 151 9.92 -21.24 -14.13
C GLU A 151 11.25 -20.47 -14.22
N ALA A 152 11.44 -19.63 -15.24
CA ALA A 152 12.63 -18.78 -15.36
C ALA A 152 12.64 -17.68 -14.30
N PHE A 153 11.50 -17.03 -14.03
CA PHE A 153 11.37 -16.04 -12.95
C PHE A 153 11.59 -16.68 -11.57
N MET A 154 10.99 -17.84 -11.31
CA MET A 154 11.19 -18.57 -10.05
C MET A 154 12.65 -19.01 -9.88
N SER A 155 13.27 -19.62 -10.89
CA SER A 155 14.68 -20.04 -10.84
C SER A 155 15.64 -18.87 -10.61
N ALA A 156 15.37 -17.72 -11.22
CA ALA A 156 16.16 -16.51 -11.02
C ALA A 156 16.05 -15.96 -9.58
N VAL A 157 14.84 -15.96 -9.01
CA VAL A 157 14.60 -15.50 -7.63
C VAL A 157 15.20 -16.47 -6.62
N ASP A 158 15.00 -17.78 -6.80
CA ASP A 158 15.57 -18.83 -5.97
C ASP A 158 17.11 -18.78 -5.97
N TRP A 159 17.72 -18.50 -7.13
CA TRP A 159 19.17 -18.31 -7.23
C TRP A 159 19.62 -17.09 -6.42
N ILE A 160 18.93 -15.95 -6.53
CA ILE A 160 19.27 -14.74 -5.77
C ILE A 160 19.13 -14.96 -4.26
N GLU A 161 18.10 -15.69 -3.82
CA GLU A 161 17.90 -16.01 -2.40
C GLU A 161 19.01 -16.94 -1.86
N GLN A 162 19.35 -18.01 -2.60
CA GLN A 162 20.42 -18.93 -2.23
C GLN A 162 21.80 -18.27 -2.27
N ARG A 163 22.05 -17.43 -3.29
CA ARG A 163 23.27 -16.63 -3.46
C ARG A 163 23.47 -15.63 -2.32
N ASN A 164 22.35 -15.06 -1.84
CA ASN A 164 22.25 -14.22 -0.66
C ASN A 164 23.30 -13.09 -0.62
N ALA A 165 23.60 -12.47 -1.76
CA ALA A 165 24.76 -11.59 -1.92
C ALA A 165 24.75 -10.40 -0.92
N PRO A 166 25.90 -9.98 -0.35
CA PRO A 166 25.94 -8.86 0.60
C PRO A 166 25.48 -7.52 0.01
N GLY A 167 25.86 -7.22 -1.23
CA GLY A 167 25.33 -6.05 -1.98
C GLY A 167 23.96 -6.29 -2.62
N GLY A 168 23.46 -7.53 -2.57
CA GLY A 168 22.32 -7.96 -3.37
C GLY A 168 22.64 -8.16 -4.85
N THR A 169 21.63 -8.62 -5.60
CA THR A 169 21.74 -8.99 -7.01
C THR A 169 20.66 -8.29 -7.84
N LEU A 170 20.95 -7.93 -9.10
CA LEU A 170 20.00 -7.35 -10.03
C LEU A 170 19.56 -8.40 -11.07
N LEU A 171 18.26 -8.67 -11.14
CA LEU A 171 17.64 -9.42 -12.23
C LEU A 171 17.22 -8.45 -13.33
N TYR A 172 17.91 -8.54 -14.47
CA TYR A 172 17.69 -7.73 -15.66
C TYR A 172 16.70 -8.42 -16.60
N ILE A 173 15.64 -7.71 -16.96
CA ILE A 173 14.62 -8.11 -17.93
C ILE A 173 14.87 -7.31 -19.22
N PRO A 174 15.42 -7.91 -20.30
CA PRO A 174 15.65 -7.23 -21.56
C PRO A 174 14.37 -6.79 -22.27
N ALA A 175 14.53 -5.99 -23.34
CA ALA A 175 13.43 -5.66 -24.25
C ALA A 175 12.79 -6.94 -24.82
N GLY A 176 11.46 -6.98 -24.87
CA GLY A 176 10.68 -8.18 -25.16
C GLY A 176 9.43 -8.28 -24.28
N VAL A 177 8.56 -9.25 -24.58
CA VAL A 177 7.32 -9.50 -23.82
C VAL A 177 7.44 -10.83 -23.08
N TRP A 178 7.49 -10.76 -21.76
CA TRP A 178 7.79 -11.89 -20.87
C TRP A 178 6.49 -12.34 -20.21
N LEU A 179 5.75 -13.21 -20.92
CA LEU A 179 4.52 -13.81 -20.41
C LEU A 179 4.84 -14.73 -19.22
N THR A 180 4.20 -14.55 -18.07
CA THR A 180 4.48 -15.33 -16.85
C THR A 180 3.23 -15.50 -15.98
N GLY A 181 3.21 -16.56 -15.17
CA GLY A 181 2.35 -16.67 -13.99
C GLY A 181 2.80 -15.76 -12.86
N ALA A 182 2.02 -15.71 -11.78
CA ALA A 182 2.37 -14.95 -10.58
C ALA A 182 3.60 -15.53 -9.89
N PHE A 183 4.50 -14.66 -9.42
CA PHE A 183 5.77 -15.06 -8.80
C PHE A 183 6.10 -14.24 -7.55
N ASN A 184 6.95 -14.80 -6.68
CA ASN A 184 7.45 -14.11 -5.50
C ASN A 184 8.74 -13.36 -5.83
N LEU A 185 8.99 -12.24 -5.14
CA LEU A 185 10.29 -11.61 -5.02
C LEU A 185 11.00 -12.09 -3.74
N THR A 186 12.33 -12.00 -3.72
CA THR A 186 13.16 -12.26 -2.53
C THR A 186 13.85 -10.99 -2.01
N SER A 187 14.60 -11.09 -0.92
CA SER A 187 15.30 -9.95 -0.28
C SER A 187 16.62 -9.59 -0.99
N ARG A 188 17.02 -8.32 -0.90
CA ARG A 188 18.24 -7.77 -1.54
C ARG A 188 18.28 -7.94 -3.07
N MET A 189 17.12 -7.91 -3.74
CA MET A 189 17.04 -7.97 -5.20
C MET A 189 16.64 -6.63 -5.84
N THR A 190 17.20 -6.34 -7.01
CA THR A 190 16.58 -5.39 -7.96
C THR A 190 15.88 -6.19 -9.05
N LEU A 191 14.59 -5.97 -9.27
CA LEU A 191 13.92 -6.33 -10.52
C LEU A 191 14.02 -5.12 -11.47
N PHE A 192 14.81 -5.25 -12.54
CA PHE A 192 15.08 -4.18 -13.50
C PHE A 192 14.44 -4.47 -14.85
N LEU A 193 13.52 -3.61 -15.30
CA LEU A 193 12.86 -3.72 -16.60
C LEU A 193 13.48 -2.74 -17.60
N ALA A 194 14.13 -3.25 -18.65
CA ALA A 194 14.71 -2.42 -19.69
C ALA A 194 13.66 -1.61 -20.47
N LYS A 195 14.11 -0.59 -21.22
CA LYS A 195 13.27 0.12 -22.19
C LYS A 195 12.69 -0.88 -23.20
N GLY A 196 11.37 -0.96 -23.30
CA GLY A 196 10.67 -1.96 -24.15
C GLY A 196 10.58 -3.37 -23.55
N ALA A 197 10.92 -3.57 -22.27
CA ALA A 197 10.60 -4.79 -21.54
C ALA A 197 9.17 -4.74 -21.01
N VAL A 198 8.39 -5.80 -21.23
CA VAL A 198 7.02 -5.95 -20.72
C VAL A 198 6.91 -7.26 -19.96
N ILE A 199 6.83 -7.22 -18.62
CA ILE A 199 6.43 -8.41 -17.83
C ILE A 199 4.91 -8.51 -17.95
N LYS A 200 4.39 -9.65 -18.41
CA LYS A 200 2.99 -9.78 -18.82
C LYS A 200 2.30 -10.95 -18.12
N ALA A 201 1.17 -10.69 -17.48
CA ALA A 201 0.46 -11.65 -16.66
C ALA A 201 -0.37 -12.63 -17.50
N THR A 202 -0.21 -13.93 -17.23
CA THR A 202 -0.99 -14.97 -17.91
C THR A 202 -2.48 -14.90 -17.60
N GLN A 203 -3.28 -15.07 -18.65
CA GLN A 203 -4.74 -15.15 -18.57
C GLN A 203 -5.25 -16.56 -18.19
N ASP A 204 -4.37 -17.55 -18.00
CA ASP A 204 -4.76 -18.81 -17.37
C ASP A 204 -4.91 -18.63 -15.86
N THR A 205 -6.14 -18.43 -15.39
CA THR A 205 -6.48 -18.32 -13.95
C THR A 205 -6.08 -19.53 -13.10
N SER A 206 -5.81 -20.70 -13.70
CA SER A 206 -5.43 -21.91 -12.97
C SER A 206 -3.96 -21.90 -12.52
N SER A 207 -3.09 -21.12 -13.16
CA SER A 207 -1.69 -20.93 -12.76
C SER A 207 -1.48 -19.82 -11.72
N TRP A 208 -2.54 -19.35 -11.06
CA TRP A 208 -2.48 -18.34 -10.01
C TRP A 208 -2.71 -19.02 -8.65
N PRO A 209 -1.69 -19.08 -7.76
CA PRO A 209 -1.84 -19.70 -6.45
C PRO A 209 -2.96 -19.06 -5.64
N LEU A 210 -3.72 -19.87 -4.90
CA LEU A 210 -4.64 -19.38 -3.88
C LEU A 210 -3.88 -19.22 -2.56
N ILE A 211 -4.08 -18.08 -1.90
CA ILE A 211 -3.51 -17.75 -0.60
C ILE A 211 -4.60 -17.26 0.35
N ASP A 212 -4.26 -17.26 1.64
CA ASP A 212 -5.17 -16.80 2.68
C ASP A 212 -5.54 -15.31 2.52
N PRO A 213 -6.73 -14.92 3.03
CA PRO A 213 -7.09 -13.53 3.21
C PRO A 213 -6.07 -12.74 4.03
N LEU A 214 -6.11 -11.42 3.86
CA LEU A 214 -5.42 -10.51 4.78
C LEU A 214 -6.04 -10.67 6.19
N PRO A 215 -5.26 -10.90 7.26
CA PRO A 215 -5.80 -11.09 8.61
C PRO A 215 -6.55 -9.85 9.13
N SER A 216 -6.24 -8.65 8.63
CA SER A 216 -7.00 -7.42 8.91
C SER A 216 -8.31 -7.28 8.11
N TYR A 217 -8.65 -8.25 7.25
CA TYR A 217 -9.91 -8.31 6.47
C TYR A 217 -10.75 -9.56 6.75
N GLY A 218 -10.19 -10.59 7.39
CA GLY A 218 -10.86 -11.85 7.76
C GLY A 218 -11.19 -12.80 6.61
N ARG A 219 -11.54 -12.26 5.45
CA ARG A 219 -12.01 -12.97 4.25
C ARG A 219 -11.56 -12.24 2.98
N GLY A 220 -11.72 -12.91 1.83
CA GLY A 220 -11.59 -12.25 0.53
C GLY A 220 -12.49 -11.01 0.41
N ARG A 221 -11.90 -9.93 -0.14
CA ARG A 221 -12.50 -8.60 -0.25
C ARG A 221 -13.70 -8.52 -1.18
N GLU A 222 -13.84 -9.47 -2.09
CA GLU A 222 -14.97 -9.58 -3.03
C GLU A 222 -15.87 -10.78 -2.73
N LEU A 223 -15.26 -11.91 -2.33
CA LEU A 223 -15.93 -13.20 -2.14
C LEU A 223 -15.40 -13.89 -0.87
N PRO A 224 -16.21 -14.72 -0.18
CA PRO A 224 -15.77 -15.49 0.98
C PRO A 224 -14.66 -16.49 0.62
N GLY A 225 -13.89 -16.91 1.62
CA GLY A 225 -12.73 -17.78 1.41
C GLY A 225 -11.48 -17.00 0.98
N GLY A 226 -10.56 -17.68 0.30
CA GLY A 226 -9.24 -17.15 -0.08
C GLY A 226 -9.25 -16.13 -1.23
N ARG A 227 -8.04 -15.78 -1.66
CA ARG A 227 -7.76 -14.84 -2.75
C ARG A 227 -6.67 -15.41 -3.67
N TYR A 228 -6.65 -14.96 -4.92
CA TYR A 228 -5.51 -15.23 -5.80
C TYR A 228 -4.28 -14.43 -5.33
N MET A 229 -3.10 -15.06 -5.40
CA MET A 229 -1.83 -14.41 -5.12
C MET A 229 -1.59 -13.27 -6.13
N SER A 230 -1.15 -12.13 -5.62
CA SER A 230 -0.81 -10.94 -6.42
C SER A 230 0.26 -11.25 -7.48
N PHE A 231 0.21 -10.60 -8.64
CA PHE A 231 1.01 -10.98 -9.82
C PHE A 231 2.52 -10.94 -9.54
N ILE A 232 2.98 -9.83 -8.97
CA ILE A 232 4.29 -9.74 -8.31
C ILE A 232 4.03 -9.64 -6.82
N HIS A 233 4.36 -10.70 -6.08
CA HIS A 233 4.11 -10.82 -4.65
C HIS A 233 5.42 -10.82 -3.85
N GLY A 234 5.38 -10.41 -2.59
CA GLY A 234 6.52 -10.50 -1.68
C GLY A 234 6.07 -10.48 -0.23
N ASN A 235 6.73 -11.25 0.64
CA ASN A 235 6.34 -11.35 2.05
C ASN A 235 7.56 -11.38 2.98
N ARG A 236 7.61 -10.48 3.98
CA ARG A 236 8.71 -10.27 4.94
C ARG A 236 10.05 -9.87 4.29
N LEU A 237 10.02 -9.30 3.09
CA LEU A 237 11.21 -8.94 2.33
C LEU A 237 11.97 -7.76 2.98
N GLN A 238 13.26 -7.69 2.69
CA GLN A 238 14.11 -6.54 2.99
C GLN A 238 14.87 -6.11 1.74
N ASP A 239 14.97 -4.80 1.52
CA ASP A 239 15.88 -4.19 0.54
C ASP A 239 15.56 -4.61 -0.91
N VAL A 240 14.37 -4.26 -1.39
CA VAL A 240 13.88 -4.67 -2.72
C VAL A 240 13.58 -3.44 -3.57
N ILE A 241 14.08 -3.45 -4.80
CA ILE A 241 13.93 -2.37 -5.77
C ILE A 241 13.22 -2.91 -7.01
N ILE A 242 12.06 -2.36 -7.35
CA ILE A 242 11.41 -2.58 -8.66
C ILE A 242 11.65 -1.31 -9.47
N THR A 243 12.41 -1.39 -10.56
CA THR A 243 12.73 -0.21 -11.38
C THR A 243 12.90 -0.53 -12.85
N GLY A 244 13.07 0.48 -13.70
CA GLY A 244 13.30 0.27 -15.12
C GLY A 244 13.62 1.53 -15.92
N GLY A 245 13.57 1.36 -17.24
CA GLY A 245 13.76 2.41 -18.23
C GLY A 245 15.21 2.78 -18.55
N ALA A 246 15.39 3.63 -19.56
CA ALA A 246 16.71 3.99 -20.09
C ALA A 246 17.61 4.73 -19.09
N HIS A 247 17.03 5.59 -18.25
CA HIS A 247 17.76 6.49 -17.36
C HIS A 247 18.13 5.87 -15.99
N ALA A 248 17.65 4.67 -15.65
CA ALA A 248 18.02 4.00 -14.40
C ALA A 248 19.48 3.49 -14.37
N ALA A 249 20.24 3.69 -15.46
CA ALA A 249 21.68 3.40 -15.56
C ALA A 249 22.58 4.65 -15.66
N MET A 250 22.04 5.84 -16.00
CA MET A 250 22.81 7.09 -16.17
C MET A 250 21.98 8.32 -15.79
N PRO A 251 22.51 9.26 -14.98
CA PRO A 251 21.78 10.46 -14.58
C PRO A 251 21.70 11.49 -15.72
N LEU A 252 20.62 12.30 -15.70
CA LEU A 252 20.24 13.38 -16.62
C LEU A 252 19.53 12.97 -17.93
N ILE A 253 18.20 12.93 -17.88
CA ILE A 253 17.29 13.88 -18.57
C ILE A 253 15.84 13.58 -18.16
N SER A 254 14.97 14.60 -18.17
CA SER A 254 13.52 14.46 -17.94
C SER A 254 12.74 14.87 -19.17
N THR A 255 11.88 13.98 -19.70
CA THR A 255 10.44 14.26 -19.93
C THR A 255 9.71 13.03 -20.48
N SER A 256 8.54 12.77 -19.89
CA SER A 256 7.37 12.07 -20.46
C SER A 256 7.49 11.35 -21.81
N CYS A 257 7.74 10.03 -21.80
CA CYS A 257 7.34 9.14 -22.88
C CYS A 257 7.06 7.73 -22.35
N LEU A 258 5.86 7.19 -22.59
CA LEU A 258 5.47 5.85 -22.12
C LEU A 258 6.39 4.73 -22.65
N GLY A 259 7.05 4.95 -23.80
CA GLY A 259 8.00 4.02 -24.40
C GLY A 259 9.44 4.09 -23.85
N GLU A 260 9.73 4.93 -22.86
CA GLU A 260 11.08 5.02 -22.23
C GLU A 260 11.31 3.97 -21.14
N ASN A 261 10.23 3.57 -20.44
CA ASN A 261 10.27 2.75 -19.23
C ASN A 261 9.90 1.28 -19.51
N GLY A 262 10.24 0.40 -18.56
CA GLY A 262 9.72 -0.96 -18.53
C GLY A 262 8.26 -1.00 -18.07
N THR A 263 7.52 -2.03 -18.49
CA THR A 263 6.07 -2.18 -18.23
C THR A 263 5.74 -3.48 -17.50
N ILE A 264 4.75 -3.43 -16.61
CA ILE A 264 4.13 -4.59 -15.95
C ILE A 264 2.64 -4.58 -16.35
N ASP A 265 2.24 -5.49 -17.24
CA ASP A 265 0.88 -5.63 -17.80
C ASP A 265 0.13 -6.78 -17.11
N GLY A 266 -0.89 -6.44 -16.32
CA GLY A 266 -1.71 -7.37 -15.55
C GLY A 266 -2.78 -8.12 -16.34
N GLN A 267 -2.99 -7.79 -17.63
CA GLN A 267 -4.03 -8.38 -18.49
C GLN A 267 -5.45 -8.42 -17.85
N GLY A 268 -5.78 -7.40 -17.06
CA GLY A 268 -6.95 -7.32 -16.18
C GLY A 268 -8.31 -7.58 -16.82
N ASP A 269 -8.48 -7.38 -18.14
CA ASP A 269 -9.72 -7.59 -18.89
C ASP A 269 -10.46 -8.88 -18.53
N LEU A 270 -9.74 -10.00 -18.41
CA LEU A 270 -10.34 -11.29 -18.05
C LEU A 270 -10.99 -11.23 -16.66
N TRP A 271 -10.25 -10.69 -15.70
CA TRP A 271 -10.67 -10.57 -14.31
C TRP A 271 -11.82 -9.58 -14.14
N TRP A 272 -11.78 -8.45 -14.84
CA TRP A 272 -12.85 -7.47 -14.89
C TRP A 272 -14.11 -8.07 -15.52
N ASN A 273 -13.98 -8.88 -16.58
CA ASN A 273 -15.12 -9.54 -17.21
C ASN A 273 -15.71 -10.64 -16.32
N MET A 274 -14.89 -11.43 -15.62
CA MET A 274 -15.39 -12.37 -14.59
C MET A 274 -16.11 -11.65 -13.44
N TRP A 275 -15.63 -10.47 -13.04
CA TRP A 275 -16.29 -9.64 -12.03
C TRP A 275 -17.66 -9.15 -12.53
N ARG A 276 -17.70 -8.53 -13.72
CA ARG A 276 -18.94 -8.05 -14.36
C ARG A 276 -19.98 -9.16 -14.53
N GLN A 277 -19.54 -10.37 -14.88
CA GLN A 277 -20.38 -11.56 -15.07
C GLN A 277 -20.70 -12.32 -13.77
N ARG A 278 -20.09 -11.95 -12.63
CA ARG A 278 -20.18 -12.64 -11.33
C ARG A 278 -19.74 -14.12 -11.39
N THR A 279 -18.74 -14.42 -12.21
CA THR A 279 -18.18 -15.77 -12.40
C THR A 279 -16.85 -16.00 -11.67
N LEU A 280 -16.33 -14.98 -10.96
CA LEU A 280 -15.22 -15.12 -10.01
C LEU A 280 -15.51 -16.22 -8.97
N ARG A 281 -14.48 -17.01 -8.61
CA ARG A 281 -14.54 -18.00 -7.53
C ARG A 281 -13.96 -17.49 -6.21
N PHE A 282 -12.98 -16.59 -6.31
CA PHE A 282 -12.21 -16.01 -5.20
C PHE A 282 -11.94 -14.54 -5.51
N THR A 283 -11.44 -13.80 -4.53
CA THR A 283 -11.06 -12.39 -4.72
C THR A 283 -9.89 -12.26 -5.70
N ARG A 284 -10.00 -11.30 -6.64
CA ARG A 284 -9.01 -11.02 -7.69
C ARG A 284 -7.61 -10.70 -7.12
N PRO A 285 -6.53 -10.99 -7.86
CA PRO A 285 -5.16 -10.68 -7.43
C PRO A 285 -4.83 -9.19 -7.60
N ASN A 286 -3.95 -8.65 -6.76
CA ASN A 286 -3.34 -7.34 -7.00
C ASN A 286 -2.25 -7.43 -8.08
N LEU A 287 -1.84 -6.31 -8.69
CA LEU A 287 -0.72 -6.31 -9.64
C LEU A 287 0.64 -6.42 -8.91
N VAL A 288 0.85 -5.60 -7.88
CA VAL A 288 1.99 -5.70 -6.97
C VAL A 288 1.51 -5.68 -5.53
N GLU A 289 1.98 -6.63 -4.73
CA GLU A 289 1.71 -6.67 -3.29
C GLU A 289 2.95 -7.04 -2.50
N LEU A 290 3.28 -6.21 -1.52
CA LEU A 290 4.44 -6.40 -0.66
C LEU A 290 3.96 -6.40 0.79
N MET A 291 3.97 -7.60 1.39
CA MET A 291 3.51 -7.86 2.74
C MET A 291 4.66 -7.78 3.74
N HIS A 292 4.45 -7.18 4.91
CA HIS A 292 5.37 -7.22 6.07
C HIS A 292 6.83 -6.78 5.78
N SER A 293 7.06 -6.00 4.72
CA SER A 293 8.39 -5.76 4.16
C SER A 293 9.02 -4.43 4.63
N THR A 294 10.34 -4.34 4.48
CA THR A 294 11.16 -3.17 4.85
C THR A 294 12.08 -2.76 3.70
N ASP A 295 12.42 -1.48 3.63
CA ASP A 295 13.41 -0.92 2.69
C ASP A 295 13.04 -1.17 1.20
N ILE A 296 11.84 -0.73 0.80
CA ILE A 296 11.24 -0.96 -0.51
C ILE A 296 11.28 0.30 -1.39
N ILE A 297 11.69 0.15 -2.65
CA ILE A 297 11.54 1.19 -3.69
C ILE A 297 10.84 0.61 -4.93
N ILE A 298 9.84 1.34 -5.44
CA ILE A 298 9.19 1.11 -6.73
C ILE A 298 9.28 2.41 -7.54
N SER A 299 9.97 2.42 -8.68
CA SER A 299 10.15 3.66 -9.46
C SER A 299 10.48 3.48 -10.94
N ASN A 300 10.14 4.44 -11.80
CA ASN A 300 10.48 4.43 -13.24
C ASN A 300 9.89 3.23 -14.03
N VAL A 301 8.67 2.82 -13.68
CA VAL A 301 7.96 1.67 -14.28
C VAL A 301 6.54 2.07 -14.64
N VAL A 302 6.03 1.52 -15.74
CA VAL A 302 4.62 1.60 -16.15
C VAL A 302 3.88 0.38 -15.60
N PHE A 303 2.80 0.61 -14.85
CA PHE A 303 1.85 -0.40 -14.40
C PHE A 303 0.61 -0.30 -15.28
N LEU A 304 0.16 -1.42 -15.83
CA LEU A 304 -0.88 -1.46 -16.85
C LEU A 304 -1.89 -2.57 -16.56
N ASN A 305 -3.18 -2.30 -16.74
CA ASN A 305 -4.26 -3.29 -16.70
C ASN A 305 -4.28 -4.19 -15.44
N SER A 306 -4.18 -3.63 -14.24
CA SER A 306 -4.23 -4.43 -13.01
C SER A 306 -5.55 -5.22 -12.88
N PRO A 307 -5.52 -6.52 -12.48
CA PRO A 307 -6.73 -7.28 -12.20
C PRO A 307 -7.60 -6.72 -11.06
N PHE A 308 -6.97 -6.10 -10.05
CA PHE A 308 -7.59 -5.44 -8.89
C PHE A 308 -6.73 -4.22 -8.50
N TRP A 309 -6.40 -3.99 -7.23
CA TRP A 309 -5.50 -2.91 -6.81
C TRP A 309 -4.10 -3.01 -7.46
N ASN A 310 -3.51 -1.86 -7.83
CA ASN A 310 -2.25 -1.84 -8.58
C ASN A 310 -1.02 -2.04 -7.67
N ILE A 311 -0.83 -1.19 -6.65
CA ILE A 311 0.35 -1.25 -5.77
C ILE A 311 -0.08 -1.26 -4.30
N HIS A 312 -0.05 -2.45 -3.67
CA HIS A 312 -0.56 -2.70 -2.32
C HIS A 312 0.58 -3.03 -1.32
N PRO A 313 1.24 -2.03 -0.70
CA PRO A 313 2.20 -2.24 0.39
C PRO A 313 1.46 -2.40 1.72
N VAL A 314 1.40 -3.64 2.22
CA VAL A 314 0.56 -4.02 3.37
C VAL A 314 1.38 -4.50 4.56
N TYR A 315 1.06 -3.98 5.75
CA TYR A 315 1.77 -4.27 7.02
C TYR A 315 3.27 -3.91 7.04
N CYS A 316 3.74 -3.14 6.06
CA CYS A 316 5.14 -2.77 5.88
C CYS A 316 5.58 -1.77 6.96
N ARG A 317 6.78 -1.97 7.53
CA ARG A 317 7.36 -1.10 8.56
C ARG A 317 8.87 -1.30 8.67
N VAL A 318 9.58 -0.24 9.07
CA VAL A 318 11.00 -0.29 9.40
C VAL A 318 11.23 -1.29 10.55
N ARG A 319 12.21 -2.18 10.41
CA ARG A 319 12.66 -3.04 11.51
C ARG A 319 13.59 -2.29 12.45
N VAL A 320 13.05 -1.72 13.54
CA VAL A 320 13.87 -1.29 14.68
C VAL A 320 14.64 -2.50 15.21
N GLY A 321 15.96 -2.36 15.33
CA GLY A 321 16.88 -3.50 15.46
C GLY A 321 16.69 -4.36 16.72
N ASN A 322 16.83 -5.67 16.55
CA ASN A 322 17.08 -6.67 17.60
C ASN A 322 16.13 -6.72 18.81
N PHE A 323 14.86 -6.38 18.64
CA PHE A 323 13.82 -7.08 19.41
C PHE A 323 13.45 -8.39 18.71
N ARG A 324 13.93 -9.51 19.26
CA ARG A 324 13.23 -10.80 19.17
C ARG A 324 11.95 -10.69 20.00
N ALA A 325 10.95 -9.98 19.46
CA ALA A 325 9.62 -9.93 20.06
C ALA A 325 9.07 -11.35 20.21
N LEU A 326 8.39 -11.62 21.32
CA LEU A 326 7.93 -12.95 21.69
C LEU A 326 6.64 -13.32 20.96
N GLU A 327 6.73 -13.50 19.62
CA GLU A 327 5.68 -13.98 18.71
C GLU A 327 5.34 -15.48 18.94
N GLY A 328 5.16 -15.86 20.21
CA GLY A 328 4.85 -17.22 20.67
C GLY A 328 4.35 -17.31 22.13
N VAL A 329 4.38 -16.22 22.92
CA VAL A 329 3.95 -16.25 24.34
C VAL A 329 2.48 -15.85 24.53
N GLY A 330 1.88 -15.18 23.53
CA GLY A 330 0.49 -14.70 23.58
C GLY A 330 -0.59 -15.79 23.77
N HIS A 331 -0.26 -17.07 23.53
CA HIS A 331 -1.19 -18.18 23.70
C HIS A 331 -1.06 -18.96 25.02
N LEU A 332 0.01 -18.78 25.80
CA LEU A 332 0.17 -19.45 27.10
C LEU A 332 -0.18 -18.55 28.30
N ALA A 333 0.02 -17.22 28.18
CA ALA A 333 -0.17 -16.29 29.29
C ALA A 333 -1.63 -16.21 29.80
N MET A 334 -2.63 -16.46 28.94
CA MET A 334 -4.06 -16.39 29.27
C MET A 334 -4.58 -17.61 30.05
N VAL A 335 -3.84 -18.73 30.08
CA VAL A 335 -4.28 -19.99 30.73
C VAL A 335 -3.76 -20.12 32.17
N ALA A 336 -2.77 -19.31 32.55
CA ALA A 336 -2.04 -19.43 33.82
C ALA A 336 -2.44 -18.43 34.93
N LEU A 337 -3.48 -17.59 34.72
CA LEU A 337 -3.81 -16.48 35.62
C LEU A 337 -5.23 -16.49 36.21
N SER A 338 -5.97 -17.60 36.10
CA SER A 338 -7.30 -17.78 36.72
C SER A 338 -7.25 -18.04 38.25
N GLY A 339 -6.27 -17.47 38.98
CA GLY A 339 -5.86 -17.95 40.30
C GLY A 339 -5.76 -16.95 41.45
N PHE A 340 -5.45 -15.67 41.22
CA PHE A 340 -5.20 -14.71 42.31
C PHE A 340 -5.68 -13.27 42.00
N PRO A 341 -6.85 -12.85 42.49
CA PRO A 341 -7.40 -11.54 42.22
C PRO A 341 -7.06 -10.52 43.31
N HIS A 342 -5.79 -10.09 43.49
CA HIS A 342 -5.43 -8.85 44.25
C HIS A 342 -3.95 -8.35 44.20
N PHE A 343 -3.21 -8.32 43.07
CA PHE A 343 -1.97 -7.46 43.01
C PHE A 343 -1.43 -7.02 41.61
N ILE A 344 -2.25 -6.93 40.54
CA ILE A 344 -1.75 -6.54 39.19
C ILE A 344 -2.44 -5.25 38.66
N GLY A 345 -2.47 -4.20 39.48
CA GLY A 345 -3.10 -2.91 39.12
C GLY A 345 -2.19 -1.92 38.39
N THR A 346 -0.90 -1.84 38.77
CA THR A 346 -0.13 -0.58 38.62
C THR A 346 1.16 -0.69 37.80
N VAL A 347 1.78 -1.87 37.72
CA VAL A 347 3.14 -2.03 37.15
C VAL A 347 3.12 -2.18 35.62
N THR A 348 2.29 -3.09 35.09
CA THR A 348 2.19 -3.38 33.64
C THR A 348 1.74 -2.17 32.82
N LYS A 349 0.78 -1.39 33.33
CA LYS A 349 0.29 -0.14 32.70
C LYS A 349 1.30 1.02 32.70
N ARG A 350 2.47 0.88 33.34
CA ARG A 350 3.56 1.88 33.28
C ARG A 350 4.68 1.41 32.34
N TYR A 351 5.06 0.14 32.37
CA TYR A 351 6.10 -0.39 31.49
C TYR A 351 5.74 -0.34 30.00
N LEU A 352 4.50 -0.71 29.64
CA LEU A 352 4.05 -0.73 28.24
C LEU A 352 3.85 0.66 27.60
N ARG A 353 3.81 1.76 28.37
CA ARG A 353 3.61 3.11 27.83
C ARG A 353 4.90 3.93 27.69
N ASN A 354 5.97 3.58 28.40
CA ASN A 354 7.27 4.25 28.26
C ASN A 354 8.12 3.66 27.11
N ALA A 355 7.94 2.37 26.78
CA ALA A 355 8.74 1.68 25.77
C ALA A 355 8.60 2.24 24.33
N GLU A 356 7.48 2.89 24.00
CA GLU A 356 7.27 3.50 22.67
C GLU A 356 7.60 4.99 22.60
N PHE A 357 7.83 5.68 23.74
CA PHE A 357 7.83 7.15 23.78
C PHE A 357 9.19 7.83 24.02
N GLU A 358 10.18 7.16 24.61
CA GLU A 358 11.43 7.83 25.01
C GLU A 358 12.54 7.87 23.93
N ASN A 359 12.42 7.11 22.83
CA ASN A 359 13.41 7.12 21.73
C ASN A 359 13.22 8.26 20.70
N LEU A 360 12.17 9.07 20.78
CA LEU A 360 11.85 10.14 19.81
C LEU A 360 12.47 11.51 20.16
N ARG A 361 13.57 11.55 20.93
CA ARG A 361 14.25 12.81 21.35
C ARG A 361 15.74 12.89 21.02
N GLY A 362 16.24 11.99 20.16
CA GLY A 362 17.51 12.17 19.45
C GLY A 362 17.26 12.50 17.98
N SER A 363 18.07 13.38 17.38
CA SER A 363 17.93 13.77 15.97
C SER A 363 17.99 12.52 15.08
N SER A 364 16.85 12.15 14.50
CA SER A 364 16.65 10.92 13.75
C SER A 364 15.80 11.22 12.52
N SER A 365 16.42 11.10 11.35
CA SER A 365 15.74 11.26 10.06
C SER A 365 14.63 10.21 9.95
N ILE A 366 13.40 10.61 9.58
CA ILE A 366 12.22 9.73 9.57
C ILE A 366 12.37 8.71 8.43
N THR A 367 13.00 7.57 8.69
CA THR A 367 13.29 6.55 7.69
C THR A 367 12.01 6.06 7.01
N PHE A 368 11.78 6.52 5.79
CA PHE A 368 10.77 5.96 4.90
C PHE A 368 11.08 4.48 4.66
N ASN A 369 10.03 3.69 4.50
CA ASN A 369 10.09 2.23 4.45
C ASN A 369 9.62 1.68 3.11
N VAL A 370 8.66 2.36 2.49
CA VAL A 370 8.19 2.08 1.13
C VAL A 370 8.17 3.41 0.37
N VAL A 371 8.83 3.44 -0.77
CA VAL A 371 8.84 4.55 -1.71
C VAL A 371 8.20 4.09 -3.02
N VAL A 372 7.15 4.78 -3.46
CA VAL A 372 6.58 4.66 -4.80
C VAL A 372 6.79 6.01 -5.50
N ARG A 373 7.68 6.09 -6.49
CA ARG A 373 8.02 7.39 -7.11
C ARG A 373 8.25 7.35 -8.62
N ASN A 374 7.84 8.38 -9.34
CA ASN A 374 8.00 8.46 -10.81
C ASN A 374 7.50 7.18 -11.52
N VAL A 375 6.28 6.74 -11.18
CA VAL A 375 5.60 5.62 -11.83
C VAL A 375 4.39 6.12 -12.63
N THR A 376 4.02 5.35 -13.65
CA THR A 376 2.80 5.62 -14.43
C THR A 376 1.86 4.43 -14.26
N ILE A 377 0.65 4.65 -13.77
CA ILE A 377 -0.33 3.59 -13.47
C ILE A 377 -1.57 3.80 -14.35
N LEU A 378 -1.89 2.81 -15.19
CA LEU A 378 -2.90 2.93 -16.25
C LEU A 378 -3.88 1.75 -16.25
N ALA A 379 -5.17 2.05 -16.23
CA ALA A 379 -6.25 1.12 -16.53
C ALA A 379 -7.44 1.86 -17.18
N PRO A 380 -8.29 1.20 -17.98
CA PRO A 380 -9.52 1.81 -18.51
C PRO A 380 -10.39 2.38 -17.40
N HIS A 381 -11.08 3.50 -17.61
CA HIS A 381 -11.92 4.10 -16.56
C HIS A 381 -13.12 3.23 -16.15
N ASP A 382 -13.46 2.18 -16.91
CA ASP A 382 -14.47 1.20 -16.51
C ASP A 382 -13.91 -0.04 -15.79
N SER A 383 -12.59 -0.12 -15.52
CA SER A 383 -12.00 -1.27 -14.83
C SER A 383 -12.34 -1.27 -13.32
N PRO A 384 -13.10 -2.26 -12.82
CA PRO A 384 -13.62 -2.23 -11.45
C PRO A 384 -12.51 -2.42 -10.41
N ASN A 385 -12.39 -1.49 -9.45
CA ASN A 385 -11.51 -1.61 -8.29
C ASN A 385 -10.02 -1.75 -8.65
N THR A 386 -9.59 -0.89 -9.57
CA THR A 386 -8.18 -0.71 -9.94
C THR A 386 -7.59 0.50 -9.22
N ASP A 387 -7.70 0.52 -7.90
CA ASP A 387 -7.07 1.51 -7.02
C ASP A 387 -5.56 1.63 -7.37
N GLY A 388 -5.01 2.85 -7.36
CA GLY A 388 -3.66 3.11 -7.88
C GLY A 388 -2.52 2.75 -6.90
N VAL A 389 -2.55 3.31 -5.69
CA VAL A 389 -1.61 2.95 -4.63
C VAL A 389 -2.33 2.87 -3.28
N ASP A 390 -2.10 1.77 -2.56
CA ASP A 390 -2.95 1.34 -1.44
C ASP A 390 -2.13 1.00 -0.18
N PRO A 391 -1.64 2.00 0.58
CA PRO A 391 -0.97 1.75 1.85
C PRO A 391 -1.95 1.21 2.90
N ASP A 392 -1.91 -0.10 3.17
CA ASP A 392 -2.79 -0.76 4.16
C ASP A 392 -2.02 -1.17 5.42
N SER A 393 -2.42 -0.62 6.57
CA SER A 393 -1.81 -0.88 7.89
C SER A 393 -0.26 -0.75 7.87
N SER A 394 0.25 0.22 7.11
CA SER A 394 1.69 0.39 6.79
C SER A 394 2.26 1.68 7.37
N LEU A 395 3.56 1.66 7.71
CA LEU A 395 4.27 2.76 8.35
C LEU A 395 5.35 3.36 7.44
N ASN A 396 5.48 4.69 7.49
CA ASN A 396 6.50 5.48 6.80
C ASN A 396 6.50 5.25 5.27
N VAL A 397 5.43 5.64 4.58
CA VAL A 397 5.25 5.43 3.13
C VAL A 397 5.31 6.76 2.39
N CYS A 398 6.13 6.84 1.34
CA CYS A 398 6.19 7.98 0.42
C CYS A 398 5.62 7.57 -0.95
N ILE A 399 4.73 8.40 -1.48
CA ILE A 399 4.19 8.30 -2.83
C ILE A 399 4.41 9.66 -3.51
N GLU A 400 5.26 9.73 -4.54
CA GLU A 400 5.54 11.00 -5.22
C GLU A 400 5.71 10.91 -6.74
N ASP A 401 5.50 12.02 -7.46
CA ASP A 401 5.76 12.13 -8.90
C ASP A 401 5.03 11.11 -9.78
N CYS A 402 3.88 10.62 -9.33
CA CYS A 402 3.13 9.58 -10.01
C CYS A 402 2.10 10.16 -10.99
N TYR A 403 2.01 9.57 -12.19
CA TYR A 403 0.85 9.73 -13.07
C TYR A 403 -0.09 8.54 -12.91
N ILE A 404 -1.35 8.78 -12.56
CA ILE A 404 -2.32 7.70 -12.27
C ILE A 404 -3.62 7.95 -13.05
N SER A 405 -4.04 6.98 -13.86
CA SER A 405 -5.33 7.02 -14.56
C SER A 405 -5.96 5.64 -14.59
N THR A 406 -6.97 5.41 -13.75
CA THR A 406 -7.55 4.08 -13.50
C THR A 406 -9.07 4.17 -13.27
N GLY A 407 -9.74 3.02 -13.16
CA GLY A 407 -11.19 2.92 -12.92
C GLY A 407 -11.66 3.02 -11.47
N ASP A 408 -10.78 3.30 -10.49
CA ASP A 408 -11.15 3.51 -9.07
C ASP A 408 -10.29 4.64 -8.45
N ASP A 409 -10.13 4.70 -7.12
CA ASP A 409 -9.36 5.76 -6.44
C ASP A 409 -7.86 5.77 -6.83
N LEU A 410 -7.27 6.96 -7.06
CA LEU A 410 -5.86 7.04 -7.50
C LEU A 410 -4.86 6.68 -6.38
N VAL A 411 -5.12 7.13 -5.15
CA VAL A 411 -4.38 6.74 -3.94
C VAL A 411 -5.39 6.58 -2.82
N ALA A 412 -5.42 5.41 -2.17
CA ALA A 412 -6.40 5.07 -1.14
C ALA A 412 -5.74 4.44 0.10
N ILE A 413 -5.50 5.25 1.14
CA ILE A 413 -4.89 4.79 2.38
C ILE A 413 -5.90 3.99 3.19
N LYS A 414 -5.54 2.76 3.58
CA LYS A 414 -6.39 1.78 4.27
C LYS A 414 -5.70 1.25 5.55
N SER A 415 -6.41 0.51 6.39
CA SER A 415 -5.88 -0.21 7.57
C SER A 415 -6.80 -1.34 8.04
N GLY A 416 -7.30 -2.15 7.11
CA GLY A 416 -8.19 -3.26 7.42
C GLY A 416 -9.65 -2.89 7.72
N TRP A 417 -10.46 -3.93 7.90
CA TRP A 417 -11.91 -3.92 7.75
C TRP A 417 -12.64 -4.42 9.01
N ASP A 418 -13.48 -3.56 9.57
CA ASP A 418 -14.36 -3.80 10.74
C ASP A 418 -13.64 -4.54 11.88
N GLU A 419 -14.26 -5.58 12.47
CA GLU A 419 -13.69 -6.33 13.60
C GLU A 419 -12.35 -7.00 13.30
N TYR A 420 -12.08 -7.38 12.04
CA TYR A 420 -10.79 -7.94 11.66
C TYR A 420 -9.68 -6.88 11.69
N GLY A 421 -9.96 -5.68 11.18
CA GLY A 421 -9.02 -4.56 11.25
C GLY A 421 -8.79 -4.09 12.70
N MET A 422 -9.85 -4.02 13.50
CA MET A 422 -9.76 -3.69 14.94
C MET A 422 -8.98 -4.75 15.72
N ALA A 423 -9.22 -6.05 15.47
CA ALA A 423 -8.51 -7.14 16.15
C ALA A 423 -7.03 -7.26 15.70
N TYR A 424 -6.74 -6.93 14.44
CA TYR A 424 -5.37 -6.87 13.92
C TYR A 424 -4.59 -5.63 14.44
N ALA A 425 -5.32 -4.59 14.87
CA ALA A 425 -4.82 -3.45 15.65
C ALA A 425 -3.57 -2.75 15.07
N ARG A 426 -3.48 -2.63 13.74
CA ARG A 426 -2.34 -1.98 13.06
C ARG A 426 -2.78 -0.77 12.25
N GLN A 427 -2.35 0.41 12.68
CA GLN A 427 -2.63 1.66 11.97
C GLN A 427 -1.80 1.80 10.68
N SER A 428 -2.31 2.58 9.73
CA SER A 428 -1.48 3.23 8.70
C SER A 428 -1.00 4.59 9.23
N SER A 429 0.30 4.90 9.12
CA SER A 429 0.84 6.14 9.70
C SER A 429 2.18 6.62 9.12
N GLY A 430 2.37 7.93 9.06
CA GLY A 430 3.56 8.55 8.50
C GLY A 430 3.57 8.43 6.98
N ILE A 431 2.46 8.82 6.34
CA ILE A 431 2.28 8.64 4.89
C ILE A 431 2.30 10.01 4.23
N THR A 432 3.23 10.20 3.29
CA THR A 432 3.34 11.43 2.48
C THR A 432 2.99 11.11 1.03
N VAL A 433 2.09 11.90 0.45
CA VAL A 433 1.61 11.78 -0.92
C VAL A 433 1.78 13.12 -1.61
N ARG A 434 2.74 13.29 -2.52
CA ARG A 434 3.05 14.60 -3.13
C ARG A 434 3.25 14.58 -4.64
N ARG A 435 2.91 15.68 -5.33
CA ARG A 435 3.12 15.84 -6.80
C ARG A 435 2.45 14.73 -7.63
N ILE A 436 1.24 14.31 -7.23
CA ILE A 436 0.46 13.30 -7.96
C ILE A 436 -0.41 13.99 -9.03
N THR A 437 -0.38 13.49 -10.26
CA THR A 437 -1.26 13.94 -11.36
C THR A 437 -2.14 12.79 -11.84
N GLY A 438 -3.44 13.00 -12.01
CA GLY A 438 -4.29 11.89 -12.47
C GLY A 438 -5.79 12.10 -12.61
N SER A 439 -6.47 11.06 -13.10
CA SER A 439 -7.90 11.07 -13.46
C SER A 439 -8.58 9.70 -13.28
N GLY A 440 -9.76 9.66 -12.66
CA GLY A 440 -10.57 8.43 -12.54
C GLY A 440 -11.99 8.68 -12.01
N PRO A 441 -12.98 7.80 -12.29
CA PRO A 441 -14.40 8.07 -11.99
C PRO A 441 -14.77 7.99 -10.50
N PHE A 442 -13.81 7.66 -9.64
CA PHE A 442 -13.88 7.71 -8.18
C PHE A 442 -13.02 8.88 -7.65
N ALA A 443 -12.19 8.73 -6.62
CA ALA A 443 -11.49 9.83 -5.97
C ALA A 443 -10.03 10.05 -6.43
N GLY A 444 -9.61 11.31 -6.47
CA GLY A 444 -8.21 11.68 -6.71
C GLY A 444 -7.29 11.37 -5.52
N PHE A 445 -7.73 11.67 -4.30
CA PHE A 445 -7.06 11.26 -3.07
C PHE A 445 -8.08 10.72 -2.07
N ALA A 446 -7.81 9.55 -1.50
CA ALA A 446 -8.73 8.85 -0.63
C ALA A 446 -8.11 8.32 0.67
N ILE A 447 -8.96 8.27 1.69
CA ILE A 447 -8.73 7.53 2.93
C ILE A 447 -9.93 6.59 3.12
N GLY A 448 -9.67 5.33 3.45
CA GLY A 448 -10.67 4.30 3.72
C GLY A 448 -11.23 3.61 2.46
N SER A 449 -12.40 2.97 2.51
CA SER A 449 -13.31 2.91 3.67
C SER A 449 -12.81 2.05 4.83
N GLU A 450 -11.84 1.19 4.55
CA GLU A 450 -11.24 0.20 5.41
C GLU A 450 -10.23 0.90 6.32
N THR A 451 -10.70 1.42 7.46
CA THR A 451 -9.93 2.30 8.38
C THR A 451 -9.78 1.73 9.80
N SER A 452 -10.05 0.44 9.97
CA SER A 452 -10.42 -0.13 11.27
C SER A 452 -9.25 -0.36 12.23
N GLY A 453 -8.04 -0.55 11.70
CA GLY A 453 -6.80 -0.52 12.47
C GLY A 453 -6.32 0.89 12.84
N GLY A 454 -6.99 1.94 12.35
CA GLY A 454 -6.65 3.35 12.53
C GLY A 454 -5.80 3.93 11.40
N ILE A 455 -5.92 5.23 11.17
CA ILE A 455 -5.13 5.99 10.18
C ILE A 455 -4.75 7.33 10.83
N THR A 456 -3.45 7.65 10.86
CA THR A 456 -2.96 8.88 11.51
C THR A 456 -1.72 9.44 10.83
N ASN A 457 -1.45 10.74 10.97
CA ASN A 457 -0.20 11.36 10.52
C ASN A 457 0.01 11.19 9.01
N VAL A 458 -0.89 11.78 8.22
CA VAL A 458 -0.87 11.74 6.75
C VAL A 458 -0.71 13.17 6.22
N LEU A 459 0.19 13.34 5.25
CA LEU A 459 0.35 14.56 4.47
C LEU A 459 0.06 14.26 3.00
N ALA A 460 -0.83 15.03 2.37
CA ALA A 460 -1.15 14.93 0.96
C ALA A 460 -1.10 16.32 0.31
N GLU A 461 -0.13 16.58 -0.57
CA GLU A 461 0.19 17.94 -1.04
C GLU A 461 0.50 18.00 -2.54
N ASN A 462 0.37 19.18 -3.16
CA ASN A 462 0.71 19.41 -4.57
C ASN A 462 -0.01 18.43 -5.53
N LEU A 463 -1.32 18.22 -5.32
CA LEU A 463 -2.10 17.24 -6.10
C LEU A 463 -2.78 17.90 -7.31
N ASN A 464 -2.77 17.24 -8.46
CA ASN A 464 -3.40 17.73 -9.71
C ASN A 464 -4.39 16.69 -10.26
N ILE A 465 -5.66 16.84 -9.90
CA ILE A 465 -6.71 15.85 -10.13
C ILE A 465 -7.69 16.39 -11.19
N PHE A 466 -7.82 15.68 -12.32
CA PHE A 466 -8.64 16.15 -13.44
C PHE A 466 -9.60 15.08 -13.96
N ASN A 467 -10.76 15.49 -14.51
CA ASN A 467 -11.83 14.61 -15.01
C ASN A 467 -12.35 13.57 -13.98
N SER A 468 -12.15 13.80 -12.69
CA SER A 468 -12.39 12.80 -11.64
C SER A 468 -13.79 12.85 -11.02
N GLY A 469 -14.19 11.72 -10.45
CA GLY A 469 -15.48 11.58 -9.79
C GLY A 469 -15.62 12.32 -8.45
N ILE A 470 -14.54 12.37 -7.70
CA ILE A 470 -14.37 13.13 -6.44
C ILE A 470 -12.92 13.64 -6.42
N GLY A 471 -12.67 14.85 -5.89
CA GLY A 471 -11.31 15.33 -5.64
C GLY A 471 -10.71 14.63 -4.42
N ILE A 472 -11.15 15.05 -3.24
CA ILE A 472 -10.73 14.52 -1.94
C ILE A 472 -11.86 13.67 -1.33
N HIS A 473 -11.58 12.42 -0.91
CA HIS A 473 -12.59 11.50 -0.39
C HIS A 473 -12.17 10.75 0.89
N ILE A 474 -12.66 11.20 2.05
CA ILE A 474 -12.44 10.49 3.33
C ILE A 474 -13.68 9.64 3.63
N LYS A 475 -13.48 8.32 3.71
CA LYS A 475 -14.52 7.29 3.75
C LYS A 475 -14.43 6.50 5.06
N THR A 476 -15.56 6.30 5.73
CA THR A 476 -15.69 5.31 6.80
C THR A 476 -17.17 4.93 6.97
N ASN A 477 -17.49 4.05 7.93
CA ASN A 477 -18.86 3.60 8.19
C ASN A 477 -19.05 3.19 9.67
N SER A 478 -20.29 3.23 10.16
CA SER A 478 -20.65 2.56 11.43
C SER A 478 -20.36 1.07 11.30
N GLY A 479 -19.56 0.50 12.20
CA GLY A 479 -18.97 -0.83 12.05
C GLY A 479 -17.44 -0.82 12.04
N ARG A 480 -16.84 0.23 11.47
CA ARG A 480 -15.38 0.30 11.27
C ARG A 480 -14.61 0.38 12.57
N GLY A 481 -15.13 1.08 13.58
CA GLY A 481 -14.34 1.53 14.72
C GLY A 481 -13.04 2.22 14.28
N GLY A 482 -11.96 2.05 15.06
CA GLY A 482 -10.68 2.68 14.76
C GLY A 482 -10.75 4.21 14.79
N PHE A 483 -9.88 4.86 14.02
CA PHE A 483 -9.82 6.32 13.92
C PHE A 483 -9.23 6.81 12.59
N ILE A 484 -9.55 8.04 12.21
CA ILE A 484 -8.90 8.80 11.14
C ILE A 484 -8.53 10.16 11.73
N ARG A 485 -7.24 10.48 11.89
CA ARG A 485 -6.83 11.74 12.54
C ARG A 485 -5.48 12.32 12.12
N ASN A 486 -5.25 13.59 12.42
CA ASN A 486 -4.00 14.29 12.08
C ASN A 486 -3.66 14.09 10.59
N ILE A 487 -4.59 14.52 9.74
CA ILE A 487 -4.50 14.43 8.28
C ILE A 487 -4.38 15.87 7.76
N THR A 488 -3.32 16.16 7.02
CA THR A 488 -3.14 17.43 6.30
C THR A 488 -3.25 17.17 4.81
N ILE A 489 -4.13 17.91 4.14
CA ILE A 489 -4.28 17.92 2.69
C ILE A 489 -4.11 19.37 2.23
N SER A 490 -3.17 19.63 1.31
CA SER A 490 -2.91 21.00 0.84
C SER A 490 -2.58 21.11 -0.63
N ASP A 491 -2.72 22.33 -1.17
CA ASP A 491 -2.16 22.73 -2.47
C ASP A 491 -2.68 21.82 -3.61
N VAL A 492 -4.00 21.68 -3.66
CA VAL A 492 -4.72 20.76 -4.54
C VAL A 492 -5.44 21.51 -5.66
N ASN A 493 -5.10 21.17 -6.90
CA ASN A 493 -5.79 21.62 -8.11
C ASN A 493 -6.79 20.56 -8.59
N LEU A 494 -8.05 20.98 -8.81
CA LEU A 494 -9.14 20.14 -9.30
C LEU A 494 -9.68 20.69 -10.63
N SER A 495 -9.78 19.86 -11.67
CA SER A 495 -10.30 20.29 -12.99
C SER A 495 -11.39 19.35 -13.52
N ASN A 496 -12.58 19.87 -13.86
CA ASN A 496 -13.73 19.07 -14.34
C ASN A 496 -14.06 17.90 -13.38
N VAL A 497 -14.18 18.20 -12.08
CA VAL A 497 -14.40 17.20 -11.02
C VAL A 497 -15.86 17.21 -10.56
N ARG A 498 -16.50 16.03 -10.54
CA ARG A 498 -17.93 15.87 -10.21
C ARG A 498 -18.28 16.26 -8.77
N LYS A 499 -17.38 16.04 -7.80
CA LYS A 499 -17.49 16.59 -6.44
C LYS A 499 -16.12 16.99 -5.91
N GLY A 500 -15.93 18.25 -5.53
CA GLY A 500 -14.62 18.72 -5.04
C GLY A 500 -14.15 17.95 -3.81
N LEU A 501 -14.99 17.91 -2.76
CA LEU A 501 -14.65 17.33 -1.46
C LEU A 501 -15.78 16.44 -0.91
N ARG A 502 -15.46 15.22 -0.44
CA ARG A 502 -16.39 14.39 0.33
C ARG A 502 -15.72 13.82 1.58
N ILE A 503 -16.36 14.00 2.73
CA ILE A 503 -16.05 13.28 3.97
C ILE A 503 -17.35 12.60 4.39
N ALA A 504 -17.36 11.28 4.57
CA ALA A 504 -18.60 10.53 4.72
C ALA A 504 -18.47 9.27 5.61
N GLY A 505 -19.27 9.23 6.68
CA GLY A 505 -19.42 8.10 7.60
C GLY A 505 -20.45 7.04 7.17
N ASN A 506 -20.71 6.93 5.87
CA ASN A 506 -21.69 5.98 5.28
C ASN A 506 -21.16 5.33 3.99
N VAL A 507 -19.87 5.03 3.92
CA VAL A 507 -19.21 4.52 2.69
C VAL A 507 -18.51 3.19 2.94
N GLY A 508 -18.76 2.23 2.04
CA GLY A 508 -18.19 0.88 2.07
C GLY A 508 -19.09 -0.13 2.78
N GLY A 509 -19.07 -1.37 2.30
CA GLY A 509 -19.80 -2.49 2.90
C GLY A 509 -19.08 -3.06 4.14
N HIS A 510 -19.57 -4.21 4.59
CA HIS A 510 -19.02 -4.98 5.73
C HIS A 510 -18.55 -6.36 5.23
N PRO A 511 -17.63 -7.04 5.93
CA PRO A 511 -17.14 -8.34 5.50
C PRO A 511 -18.29 -9.36 5.45
N ASP A 512 -19.14 -9.35 6.46
CA ASP A 512 -20.39 -10.10 6.54
C ASP A 512 -21.28 -9.51 7.65
N ASP A 513 -22.38 -10.18 7.99
CA ASP A 513 -23.43 -9.66 8.88
C ASP A 513 -23.09 -9.75 10.38
N HIS A 514 -21.92 -10.27 10.78
CA HIS A 514 -21.52 -10.37 12.19
C HIS A 514 -20.83 -9.11 12.74
N TYR A 515 -20.55 -8.12 11.89
CA TYR A 515 -19.90 -6.88 12.30
C TYR A 515 -20.69 -6.13 13.38
N ASN A 516 -20.00 -5.36 14.23
CA ASN A 516 -20.64 -4.59 15.30
C ASN A 516 -21.03 -3.19 14.82
N PRO A 517 -22.30 -2.88 14.48
CA PRO A 517 -22.69 -1.56 14.00
C PRO A 517 -22.49 -0.43 15.02
N ASN A 518 -22.29 -0.75 16.31
CA ASN A 518 -21.97 0.22 17.35
C ASN A 518 -20.45 0.50 17.49
N ALA A 519 -19.60 -0.16 16.68
CA ALA A 519 -18.18 0.20 16.55
C ALA A 519 -18.05 1.45 15.69
N LEU A 520 -18.16 2.62 16.31
CA LEU A 520 -18.13 3.90 15.61
C LEU A 520 -16.70 4.41 15.43
N PRO A 521 -16.30 4.85 14.22
CA PRO A 521 -14.99 5.43 13.94
C PRO A 521 -14.86 6.85 14.51
N VAL A 522 -13.72 7.16 15.14
CA VAL A 522 -13.39 8.54 15.52
C VAL A 522 -12.74 9.26 14.34
N VAL A 523 -13.33 10.36 13.87
CA VAL A 523 -12.75 11.18 12.78
C VAL A 523 -12.51 12.59 13.29
N GLU A 524 -11.23 12.98 13.44
CA GLU A 524 -10.87 14.28 14.02
C GLU A 524 -9.55 14.86 13.50
N GLY A 525 -9.42 16.18 13.46
CA GLY A 525 -8.15 16.84 13.15
C GLY A 525 -7.78 16.67 11.68
N LEU A 526 -8.70 17.10 10.80
CA LEU A 526 -8.55 17.06 9.35
C LEU A 526 -8.33 18.49 8.84
N MET A 527 -7.12 18.79 8.39
CA MET A 527 -6.71 20.09 7.87
C MET A 527 -6.72 20.05 6.35
N ILE A 528 -7.64 20.77 5.69
CA ILE A 528 -7.74 20.82 4.23
C ILE A 528 -7.60 22.27 3.79
N LYS A 529 -6.45 22.62 3.22
CA LYS A 529 -6.10 23.99 2.86
C LYS A 529 -5.71 24.17 1.39
N ASN A 530 -5.75 25.39 0.87
CA ASN A 530 -5.21 25.72 -0.46
C ASN A 530 -5.74 24.81 -1.58
N VAL A 531 -7.06 24.75 -1.74
CA VAL A 531 -7.71 23.89 -2.74
C VAL A 531 -8.39 24.76 -3.79
N TRP A 532 -7.96 24.66 -5.04
CA TRP A 532 -8.56 25.36 -6.18
C TRP A 532 -9.25 24.39 -7.12
N GLY A 533 -10.48 24.72 -7.53
CA GLY A 533 -11.27 23.89 -8.44
C GLY A 533 -11.86 24.69 -9.59
N VAL A 534 -11.80 24.13 -10.80
CA VAL A 534 -12.41 24.72 -12.01
C VAL A 534 -13.34 23.70 -12.67
N GLY A 535 -14.52 24.13 -13.09
CA GLY A 535 -15.53 23.24 -13.71
C GLY A 535 -16.07 22.18 -12.73
N ILE A 536 -16.24 22.55 -11.46
CA ILE A 536 -16.72 21.64 -10.41
C ILE A 536 -18.24 21.49 -10.53
N GLN A 537 -18.77 20.26 -10.39
CA GLN A 537 -20.23 20.03 -10.50
C GLN A 537 -20.95 20.10 -9.14
N GLN A 538 -20.26 19.80 -8.04
CA GLN A 538 -20.74 19.94 -6.66
C GLN A 538 -19.54 20.34 -5.77
N PRO A 539 -19.63 21.37 -4.91
CA PRO A 539 -18.47 21.85 -4.16
C PRO A 539 -18.01 20.77 -3.15
N GLY A 540 -18.87 20.36 -2.23
CA GLY A 540 -18.58 19.23 -1.37
C GLY A 540 -19.69 18.81 -0.43
N SER A 541 -19.42 17.78 0.36
CA SER A 541 -20.34 17.31 1.41
C SER A 541 -19.61 16.57 2.53
N ILE A 542 -19.89 16.94 3.78
CA ILE A 542 -19.23 16.44 4.99
C ILE A 542 -20.30 15.88 5.93
N GLN A 543 -20.52 14.57 5.89
CA GLN A 543 -21.56 13.86 6.64
C GLN A 543 -20.90 12.91 7.64
N GLY A 544 -20.96 13.26 8.92
CA GLY A 544 -20.50 12.42 10.01
C GLY A 544 -21.47 11.29 10.35
N ILE A 545 -21.36 10.80 11.59
CA ILE A 545 -22.25 9.80 12.16
C ILE A 545 -22.90 10.42 13.40
N LYS A 546 -24.24 10.41 13.49
CA LYS A 546 -25.00 11.04 14.58
C LYS A 546 -24.50 10.75 16.02
N ASN A 547 -23.98 9.55 16.26
CA ASN A 547 -23.48 9.12 17.57
C ASN A 547 -21.93 9.18 17.68
N SER A 548 -21.24 9.59 16.61
CA SER A 548 -19.80 9.87 16.55
C SER A 548 -19.55 10.96 15.49
N PRO A 549 -19.89 12.22 15.81
CA PRO A 549 -19.79 13.32 14.85
C PRO A 549 -18.32 13.58 14.49
N PHE A 550 -18.09 14.10 13.29
CA PHE A 550 -16.74 14.39 12.80
C PHE A 550 -16.28 15.74 13.35
N MET A 551 -15.15 15.76 14.06
CA MET A 551 -14.72 16.90 14.87
C MET A 551 -13.45 17.55 14.31
N GLN A 552 -13.15 18.78 14.71
CA GLN A 552 -11.88 19.44 14.38
C GLN A 552 -11.58 19.39 12.86
N ILE A 553 -12.60 19.65 12.04
CA ILE A 553 -12.47 19.76 10.58
C ILE A 553 -12.07 21.20 10.25
N CYS A 554 -11.03 21.40 9.44
CA CYS A 554 -10.69 22.73 8.94
C CYS A 554 -10.71 22.76 7.40
N LEU A 555 -11.42 23.74 6.86
CA LEU A 555 -11.35 24.15 5.45
C LEU A 555 -10.74 25.55 5.41
N LEU A 556 -9.62 25.74 4.70
CA LEU A 556 -8.90 27.02 4.64
C LEU A 556 -8.51 27.36 3.20
N ASN A 557 -8.94 28.51 2.66
CA ASN A 557 -8.62 28.92 1.28
C ASN A 557 -9.02 27.82 0.26
N VAL A 558 -10.31 27.47 0.25
CA VAL A 558 -10.90 26.42 -0.60
C VAL A 558 -11.83 27.09 -1.60
N LYS A 559 -11.40 27.23 -2.85
CA LYS A 559 -12.04 28.05 -3.90
C LYS A 559 -12.42 27.17 -5.09
N LEU A 560 -13.68 26.75 -5.13
CA LEU A 560 -14.24 25.82 -6.10
C LEU A 560 -15.21 26.57 -7.05
N ASP A 561 -14.80 26.80 -8.28
CA ASP A 561 -15.68 27.32 -9.33
C ASP A 561 -16.70 26.24 -9.75
N VAL A 562 -17.95 26.43 -9.34
CA VAL A 562 -19.07 25.51 -9.55
C VAL A 562 -19.92 25.97 -10.72
N ALA A 563 -20.14 25.08 -11.69
CA ALA A 563 -20.85 25.40 -12.94
C ALA A 563 -22.23 26.04 -12.68
N ALA A 564 -22.38 27.31 -13.07
CA ALA A 564 -23.45 28.20 -12.62
C ALA A 564 -24.89 27.76 -12.94
N THR A 565 -25.08 26.78 -13.84
CA THR A 565 -26.41 26.28 -14.23
C THR A 565 -27.14 25.50 -13.12
N ARG A 566 -26.42 24.99 -12.10
CA ARG A 566 -26.99 24.40 -10.88
C ARG A 566 -26.00 24.55 -9.71
N VAL A 567 -26.08 25.65 -8.98
CA VAL A 567 -25.34 25.82 -7.72
C VAL A 567 -25.93 24.89 -6.65
N VAL A 568 -25.39 23.69 -6.55
CA VAL A 568 -25.65 22.79 -5.42
C VAL A 568 -24.83 23.29 -4.22
N PRO A 569 -25.46 23.62 -3.08
CA PRO A 569 -24.72 24.09 -1.90
C PRO A 569 -23.88 22.95 -1.28
N TRP A 570 -22.99 23.31 -0.36
CA TRP A 570 -22.38 22.33 0.53
C TRP A 570 -23.46 21.60 1.35
N VAL A 571 -23.26 20.31 1.60
CA VAL A 571 -24.16 19.49 2.44
C VAL A 571 -23.39 18.97 3.64
N CYS A 572 -23.77 19.40 4.85
CA CYS A 572 -23.18 18.93 6.09
C CYS A 572 -24.20 18.26 7.01
N ALA A 573 -23.72 17.34 7.85
CA ALA A 573 -24.46 16.74 8.95
C ALA A 573 -23.46 16.15 9.95
N ASP A 574 -23.81 16.14 11.24
CA ASP A 574 -23.04 15.48 12.30
C ASP A 574 -21.53 15.83 12.28
N VAL A 575 -21.21 17.12 12.16
CA VAL A 575 -19.84 17.64 12.03
C VAL A 575 -19.66 18.93 12.84
N SER A 576 -18.44 19.19 13.32
CA SER A 576 -18.02 20.53 13.77
C SER A 576 -16.60 20.88 13.31
N GLY A 577 -16.35 22.17 13.10
CA GLY A 577 -15.07 22.63 12.55
C GLY A 577 -15.05 24.12 12.23
N GLY A 578 -14.08 24.53 11.42
CA GLY A 578 -13.93 25.88 10.89
C GLY A 578 -13.84 25.90 9.37
N ALA A 579 -14.40 26.94 8.76
CA ALA A 579 -14.29 27.24 7.34
C ALA A 579 -13.85 28.70 7.14
N LEU A 580 -12.64 28.90 6.62
CA LEU A 580 -12.04 30.22 6.36
C LEU A 580 -11.72 30.35 4.86
N GLU A 581 -12.08 31.48 4.25
CA GLU A 581 -11.91 31.73 2.80
C GLU A 581 -12.47 30.63 1.87
N VAL A 582 -13.58 30.00 2.26
CA VAL A 582 -14.22 28.94 1.47
C VAL A 582 -15.27 29.51 0.51
N GLN A 583 -15.16 29.17 -0.78
CA GLN A 583 -16.05 29.58 -1.85
C GLN A 583 -16.42 28.35 -2.71
N PRO A 584 -17.72 28.04 -2.96
CA PRO A 584 -18.90 28.67 -2.39
C PRO A 584 -18.95 28.50 -0.86
N ALA A 585 -19.70 29.35 -0.17
CA ALA A 585 -19.75 29.36 1.29
C ALA A 585 -20.07 27.98 1.88
N ALA A 586 -19.29 27.56 2.88
CA ALA A 586 -19.45 26.30 3.58
C ALA A 586 -20.73 26.27 4.46
N CYS A 587 -21.07 25.10 4.98
CA CYS A 587 -22.21 24.92 5.88
C CYS A 587 -22.01 25.64 7.23
N SER A 588 -23.12 26.03 7.86
CA SER A 588 -23.20 26.61 9.22
C SER A 588 -22.47 25.81 10.31
N GLU A 589 -22.40 24.49 10.14
CA GLU A 589 -21.76 23.52 11.02
C GLU A 589 -20.24 23.70 11.10
N LEU A 590 -19.65 24.45 10.15
CA LEU A 590 -18.24 24.83 10.11
C LEU A 590 -18.01 26.32 10.42
N THR A 591 -19.00 27.02 10.99
CA THR A 591 -18.91 28.46 11.32
C THR A 591 -19.01 28.78 12.81
N SER A 592 -18.94 27.79 13.70
CA SER A 592 -18.99 28.02 15.16
C SER A 592 -17.70 28.63 15.71
N THR A 593 -17.83 29.75 16.42
CA THR A 593 -16.69 30.56 16.91
C THR A 593 -15.69 29.77 17.77
N ASN A 594 -16.16 28.93 18.69
CA ASN A 594 -15.30 28.07 19.52
C ASN A 594 -14.49 27.04 18.71
N SER A 595 -14.91 26.73 17.48
CA SER A 595 -14.30 25.73 16.59
C SER A 595 -13.27 26.35 15.63
N MET A 596 -13.35 27.66 15.37
CA MET A 596 -12.41 28.36 14.48
C MET A 596 -10.96 28.31 14.99
N ASN A 597 -10.77 28.21 16.31
CA ASN A 597 -9.44 28.12 16.93
C ASN A 597 -8.53 27.08 16.27
N PHE A 598 -9.04 25.89 15.92
CA PHE A 598 -8.26 24.84 15.26
C PHE A 598 -7.77 25.24 13.86
N CYS A 599 -8.54 26.05 13.12
CA CYS A 599 -8.09 26.64 11.86
C CYS A 599 -7.10 27.80 12.08
N THR A 600 -7.36 28.68 13.06
CA THR A 600 -6.57 29.90 13.25
C THR A 600 -5.25 29.67 13.98
N THR A 601 -5.07 28.55 14.71
CA THR A 601 -3.76 28.13 15.26
C THR A 601 -2.98 27.22 14.30
N ALA A 602 -3.47 27.04 13.07
CA ALA A 602 -2.80 26.31 11.98
C ALA A 602 -2.40 27.23 10.80
N LEU A 603 -2.57 28.54 10.99
CA LEU A 603 -1.99 29.64 10.22
C LEU A 603 -0.64 30.03 10.83
#